data_AF-A0A3P7JNW4-F1
#
_entry.id   AF-A0A3P7JNW4-F1
#
_cell.length_a   1.000
_cell.length_b   1.000
_cell.length_c   1.000
_cell.angle_alpha   90.00
_cell.angle_beta   90.00
_cell.angle_gamma   90.00
#
_symmetry.space_group_name_H-M   'P 1'
#
loop_
_entity.id
_entity.type
_entity.pdbx_description
1 polymer ?
#
loop_
_entity_poly.entity_id
_entity_poly.type
_entity_poly.pdbx_seq_one_letter_code
_entity_poly.pdbx_strand_id
1 'polypeptide(L)'
;MLEMIYDMDLELAAQAYADQCHTTGSAISTRPLFGENFHIISSRTINYLDATVAAIKAWWSQIFHNGVNMQMLYTVTLHTKQQSPNKFTQAS
;
A
#
# COMPACT_ATOMS: atom_id res chain seq x y z
N MET A 1 9.05 8.74 14.37
CA MET A 1 8.97 7.68 13.34
C MET A 1 9.58 6.44 13.94
N LEU A 2 8.85 5.33 13.96
CA LEU A 2 9.37 4.05 14.42
C LEU A 2 10.01 3.32 13.24
N GLU A 3 11.01 2.49 13.51
CA GLU A 3 11.58 1.61 12.50
C GLU A 3 10.65 0.40 12.30
N MET A 4 10.34 0.07 11.04
CA MET A 4 9.52 -1.10 10.73
C MET A 4 10.32 -2.38 10.96
N ILE A 5 9.71 -3.35 11.63
CA ILE A 5 10.26 -4.70 11.82
C ILE A 5 9.44 -5.66 10.95
N TYR A 6 10.12 -6.64 10.35
CA TYR A 6 9.46 -7.67 9.58
C TYR A 6 8.63 -8.59 10.48
N ASP A 7 7.39 -8.84 10.10
CA ASP A 7 6.46 -9.71 10.81
C ASP A 7 6.01 -10.83 9.85
N MET A 8 6.35 -12.07 10.20
CA MET A 8 6.05 -13.23 9.36
C MET A 8 4.56 -13.59 9.35
N ASP A 9 3.81 -13.27 10.40
CA ASP A 9 2.37 -13.51 10.42
C ASP A 9 1.65 -12.56 9.46
N LEU A 10 2.12 -11.30 9.36
CA LEU A 10 1.66 -10.34 8.35
C LEU A 10 2.03 -10.76 6.92
N GLU A 11 3.24 -11.29 6.71
CA GLU A 11 3.65 -11.85 5.42
C GLU A 11 2.71 -12.97 4.99
N LEU A 12 2.47 -13.95 5.87
CA LEU A 12 1.59 -15.09 5.59
C LEU A 12 0.16 -14.64 5.26
N ALA A 13 -0.38 -13.67 6.00
CA ALA A 13 -1.70 -13.12 5.72
C ALA A 13 -1.76 -12.39 4.36
N ALA A 14 -0.73 -11.61 4.02
CA ALA A 14 -0.64 -10.91 2.75
C ALA A 14 -0.50 -11.88 1.56
N GLN A 15 0.35 -12.91 1.69
CA GLN A 15 0.51 -13.96 0.70
C GLN A 15 -0.80 -14.72 0.46
N ALA A 16 -1.48 -15.14 1.54
CA ALA A 16 -2.76 -15.85 1.45
C ALA A 16 -3.86 -15.04 0.73
N TYR A 17 -3.82 -13.71 0.84
CA TYR A 17 -4.72 -12.84 0.07
C TYR A 17 -4.28 -12.72 -1.40
N ALA A 18 -2.98 -12.55 -1.66
CA ALA A 18 -2.42 -12.44 -3.01
C ALA A 18 -2.63 -13.72 -3.85
N ASP A 19 -2.53 -14.89 -3.23
CA ASP A 19 -2.73 -16.20 -3.88
C ASP A 19 -4.13 -16.37 -4.50
N GLN A 20 -5.12 -15.63 -3.99
CA GLN A 20 -6.49 -15.64 -4.53
C GLN A 20 -6.63 -14.85 -5.83
N CYS A 21 -5.57 -14.17 -6.29
CA CYS A 21 -5.54 -13.41 -7.55
C CYS A 21 -6.61 -12.31 -7.64
N HIS A 22 -6.93 -11.66 -6.51
CA HIS A 22 -7.85 -10.52 -6.50
C HIS A 22 -7.31 -9.34 -7.32
N THR A 23 -8.22 -8.56 -7.89
CA THR A 23 -7.88 -7.34 -8.65
C THR A 23 -7.98 -6.06 -7.81
N THR A 24 -8.29 -6.20 -6.53
CA THR A 24 -8.41 -5.11 -5.56
C THR A 24 -7.77 -5.50 -4.24
N GLY A 25 -7.52 -4.52 -3.36
CA GLY A 25 -7.13 -4.80 -1.98
C GLY A 25 -8.24 -5.45 -1.17
N SER A 26 -7.87 -6.07 -0.06
CA SER A 26 -8.80 -6.74 0.86
C SER A 26 -9.70 -5.73 1.58
N ALA A 27 -10.91 -6.15 1.91
CA ALA A 27 -11.87 -5.34 2.64
C ALA A 27 -11.34 -5.04 4.05
N ILE A 28 -11.56 -3.81 4.54
CA ILE A 28 -11.11 -3.42 5.90
C ILE A 28 -11.68 -4.35 6.97
N SER A 29 -12.92 -4.85 6.79
CA SER A 29 -13.57 -5.78 7.71
C SER A 29 -12.84 -7.11 7.86
N THR A 30 -12.01 -7.53 6.90
CA THR A 30 -11.21 -8.76 6.99
C THR A 30 -9.84 -8.53 7.65
N ARG A 31 -9.47 -7.28 7.93
CA ARG A 31 -8.18 -6.88 8.53
C ARG A 31 -8.32 -5.65 9.43
N PRO A 32 -9.16 -5.69 10.48
CA PRO A 32 -9.51 -4.52 11.29
C PRO A 32 -8.32 -3.88 12.02
N LEU A 33 -7.21 -4.61 12.19
CA LEU A 33 -6.02 -4.15 12.88
C LEU A 33 -4.88 -3.76 11.94
N PHE A 34 -5.02 -3.99 10.63
CA PHE A 34 -3.91 -3.88 9.69
C PHE A 34 -4.24 -3.01 8.48
N GLY A 35 -3.31 -2.11 8.16
CA GLY A 35 -3.28 -1.41 6.88
C GLY A 35 -2.94 -2.35 5.74
N GLU A 36 -3.18 -1.90 4.50
CA GLU A 36 -2.80 -2.66 3.32
C GLU A 36 -2.47 -1.69 2.18
N ASN A 37 -1.33 -1.93 1.55
CA ASN A 37 -1.02 -1.37 0.26
C ASN A 37 -1.09 -2.48 -0.79
N PHE A 38 -1.94 -2.29 -1.80
CA PHE A 38 -2.15 -3.24 -2.89
C PHE A 38 -1.63 -2.68 -4.21
N HIS A 39 -1.03 -3.52 -5.06
CA HIS A 39 -0.57 -3.12 -6.39
C HIS A 39 -0.63 -4.29 -7.37
N ILE A 40 -1.05 -4.02 -8.61
CA ILE A 40 -1.03 -4.99 -9.71
C ILE A 40 0.01 -4.52 -10.70
N ILE A 41 0.90 -5.42 -11.08
CA ILE A 41 1.86 -5.21 -12.15
C ILE A 41 1.43 -6.08 -13.32
N SER A 42 1.19 -5.44 -14.47
CA SER A 42 0.83 -6.14 -15.71
C SER A 42 2.05 -6.78 -16.37
N SER A 43 2.67 -7.74 -15.69
CA SER A 43 3.78 -8.54 -16.22
C SER A 43 3.68 -9.98 -15.73
N ARG A 44 3.94 -10.93 -16.64
CA ARG A 44 3.96 -12.37 -16.34
C ARG A 44 5.37 -12.92 -16.13
N THR A 45 6.39 -12.09 -16.33
CA THR A 45 7.81 -12.51 -16.37
C THR A 45 8.70 -11.70 -15.43
N ILE A 46 8.15 -10.67 -14.78
CA ILE A 46 8.88 -9.92 -13.76
C ILE A 46 9.23 -10.83 -12.59
N ASN A 47 10.45 -10.74 -12.07
CA ASN A 47 10.82 -11.46 -10.86
C ASN A 47 10.19 -10.77 -9.63
N TYR A 48 10.06 -11.53 -8.54
CA TYR A 48 9.37 -11.05 -7.34
C TYR A 48 10.03 -9.82 -6.72
N LEU A 49 11.37 -9.71 -6.76
CA LEU A 49 12.09 -8.60 -6.13
C LEU A 49 11.86 -7.30 -6.89
N ASP A 50 11.97 -7.33 -8.22
CA ASP A 50 11.69 -6.17 -9.08
C ASP A 50 10.23 -5.75 -8.98
N ALA A 51 9.30 -6.71 -8.88
CA ALA A 51 7.88 -6.44 -8.67
C ALA A 51 7.64 -5.71 -7.33
N THR A 52 8.26 -6.18 -6.25
CA THR A 52 8.16 -5.55 -4.92
C THR A 52 8.72 -4.12 -4.94
N VAL A 53 9.91 -3.92 -5.52
CA VAL A 53 10.52 -2.59 -5.63
C VAL A 53 9.65 -1.65 -6.46
N ALA A 54 9.08 -2.12 -7.58
CA ALA A 54 8.19 -1.34 -8.41
C ALA A 54 6.91 -0.92 -7.66
N ALA A 55 6.30 -1.84 -6.90
CA ALA A 55 5.13 -1.55 -6.09
C ALA A 55 5.41 -0.49 -5.01
N ILE A 56 6.52 -0.64 -4.26
CA ILE A 56 6.93 0.31 -3.23
C ILE A 56 7.17 1.70 -3.85
N LYS A 57 7.88 1.78 -4.98
CA LYS A 57 8.09 3.05 -5.70
C LYS A 57 6.77 3.69 -6.14
N ALA A 58 5.81 2.90 -6.61
CA ALA A 58 4.50 3.40 -7.02
C ALA A 58 3.66 3.92 -5.84
N TRP A 59 3.81 3.34 -4.64
CA TRP A 59 3.16 3.85 -3.43
C TRP A 59 3.81 5.16 -2.98
N TRP A 60 5.14 5.20 -2.99
CA TRP A 60 5.90 6.39 -2.60
C TRP A 60 5.70 7.56 -3.54
N SER A 61 5.58 7.31 -4.84
CA SER A 61 5.44 8.39 -5.82
C SER A 61 4.10 9.15 -5.71
N GLN A 62 3.12 8.63 -4.95
CA GLN A 62 1.84 9.30 -4.79
C GLN A 62 1.97 10.71 -4.21
N ILE A 63 2.95 10.94 -3.32
CA ILE A 63 3.17 12.26 -2.71
C ILE A 63 3.53 13.33 -3.76
N PHE A 64 4.19 12.94 -4.85
CA PHE A 64 4.55 13.85 -5.94
C PHE A 64 3.38 14.13 -6.87
N HIS A 65 2.37 13.25 -6.91
CA HIS A 65 1.13 13.48 -7.66
C HIS A 65 0.13 14.32 -6.87
N ASN A 66 -0.01 14.03 -5.57
CA ASN A 66 -0.78 14.84 -4.64
C ASN A 66 -0.09 14.87 -3.28
N GLY A 67 0.30 16.08 -2.88
CA GLY A 67 0.91 16.33 -1.58
C GLY A 67 -0.05 16.16 -0.40
N VAL A 68 0.52 16.11 0.80
CA VAL A 68 -0.19 16.37 2.06
C VAL A 68 -0.05 17.87 2.37
N ASN A 69 -0.99 18.44 3.12
CA ASN A 69 -0.87 19.84 3.54
C ASN A 69 0.39 20.06 4.42
N MET A 70 0.79 21.31 4.62
CA MET A 70 1.98 21.65 5.42
C MET A 70 1.88 21.21 6.89
N GLN A 71 0.68 20.92 7.37
CA GLN A 71 0.43 20.41 8.73
C GLN A 71 0.54 18.89 8.81
N MET A 72 0.77 18.20 7.68
CA MET A 72 0.85 16.75 7.58
C MET A 72 -0.40 16.02 8.12
N LEU A 73 -1.59 16.62 7.97
CA LEU A 73 -2.83 16.08 8.51
C LEU A 73 -3.49 15.07 7.57
N TYR A 74 -3.77 13.88 8.10
CA TYR A 74 -4.62 12.89 7.44
C TYR A 74 -6.09 13.17 7.74
N THR A 75 -6.82 13.63 6.74
CA THR A 75 -8.25 14.02 6.86
C THR A 75 -9.11 13.17 5.93
N VAL A 76 -10.43 13.12 6.20
CA VAL A 76 -11.38 12.47 5.28
C VAL A 76 -11.29 13.06 3.87
N THR A 77 -11.14 14.39 3.76
CA THR A 77 -10.95 15.08 2.48
C THR A 77 -9.69 14.63 1.76
N LEU A 78 -8.57 14.45 2.46
CA LEU A 78 -7.36 13.88 1.86
C LEU A 78 -7.62 12.44 1.41
N HIS A 79 -8.20 11.61 2.28
CA HIS A 79 -8.43 10.19 2.05
C HIS A 79 -9.27 9.90 0.80
N THR A 80 -10.35 10.66 0.61
CA THR A 80 -11.34 10.45 -0.46
C THR A 80 -11.05 11.21 -1.75
N LYS A 81 -10.04 12.08 -1.75
CA LYS A 81 -9.65 12.85 -2.94
C LYS A 81 -9.21 11.92 -4.07
N GLN A 82 -9.51 12.30 -5.30
CA GLN A 82 -8.93 11.66 -6.49
C GLN A 82 -7.40 11.68 -6.39
N GLN A 83 -6.77 10.54 -6.69
CA GLN A 83 -5.31 10.36 -6.57
C GLN A 83 -4.76 10.69 -5.17
N SER A 84 -5.55 10.41 -4.11
CA SER A 84 -5.09 10.55 -2.73
C SER A 84 -3.79 9.77 -2.47
N PRO A 85 -2.83 10.33 -1.71
CA PRO A 85 -1.59 9.66 -1.33
C PRO A 85 -1.78 8.62 -0.20
N ASN A 86 -2.90 7.90 -0.18
CA ASN A 86 -3.23 6.93 0.88
C ASN A 86 -2.15 5.86 1.10
N LYS A 87 -1.50 5.40 0.01
CA LYS A 87 -0.47 4.37 0.10
C LYS A 87 0.85 4.94 0.61
N PHE A 88 1.14 6.18 0.26
CA PHE A 88 2.24 6.94 0.85
C PHE A 88 2.01 7.18 2.36
N THR A 89 0.83 7.61 2.76
CA THR A 89 0.57 7.88 4.19
C THR A 89 0.64 6.64 5.07
N GLN A 90 0.48 5.44 4.51
CA GLN A 90 0.60 4.18 5.26
C GLN A 90 2.06 3.73 5.44
N ALA A 91 2.97 4.11 4.55
CA ALA A 91 4.38 3.71 4.62
C ALA A 91 5.30 4.79 5.22
N SER A 92 4.75 5.92 5.71
CA SER A 92 5.49 7.07 6.30
C SER A 92 5.37 7.16 7.81
#